data_AF-A0A7C8ZIE7-F1
#
_entry.id   AF-A0A7C8ZIE7-F1
#
_cell.length_a   1.000
_cell.length_b   1.000
_cell.length_c   1.000
_cell.angle_alpha   90.00
_cell.angle_beta   90.00
_cell.angle_gamma   90.00
#
_symmetry.space_group_name_H-M   'P 1'
#
loop_
_entity.id
_entity.type
_entity.pdbx_description
1 polymer ?
#
loop_
_entity_poly.entity_id
_entity_poly.type
_entity_poly.pdbx_seq_one_letter_code
_entity_poly.pdbx_strand_id
1 'polypeptide(L)'
;DWSKEFRSAGNLVFLPEKTQEFCAKVDFLFAWLKDCKIVKTLDVYGYASLLLKSLGSNRALVLDFAHFLHLSFSRGFISESKVKRLCAMMPLLNSYGGITVERKGVLVPADGSNWVELMGSNPWRHENFVELAEEYLHPGKYA
;
A
#
# COMPACT_ATOMS: atom_id res chain seq x y z
N ASP A 1 -7.54 6.15 -10.01
CA ASP A 1 -7.90 7.07 -8.92
C ASP A 1 -7.86 6.31 -7.60
N TRP A 2 -6.82 6.52 -6.78
CA TRP A 2 -6.63 5.78 -5.53
C TRP A 2 -7.79 5.95 -4.53
N SER A 3 -8.55 7.05 -4.61
CA SER A 3 -9.74 7.24 -3.77
C SER A 3 -10.85 6.26 -4.12
N LYS A 4 -10.92 5.81 -5.38
CA LYS A 4 -11.87 4.79 -5.82
C LYS A 4 -11.42 3.41 -5.37
N GLU A 5 -10.14 3.09 -5.58
CA GLU A 5 -9.56 1.78 -5.18
C GLU A 5 -9.71 1.54 -3.67
N PHE A 6 -9.37 2.55 -2.86
CA PHE A 6 -9.39 2.41 -1.41
C PHE A 6 -10.71 2.82 -0.76
N ARG A 7 -11.77 3.09 -1.53
CA ARG A 7 -13.09 3.50 -0.97
C ARG A 7 -13.62 2.48 0.02
N SER A 8 -13.34 1.19 -0.20
CA SER A 8 -13.73 0.10 0.69
C SER A 8 -12.81 -0.04 1.91
N ALA A 9 -11.54 0.38 1.78
CA ALA A 9 -10.55 0.33 2.83
C ALA A 9 -10.70 1.49 3.82
N GLY A 10 -11.36 2.61 3.50
CA GLY A 10 -11.54 3.66 4.49
C GLY A 10 -12.49 4.75 4.06
N ASN A 11 -13.08 5.43 5.05
CA ASN A 11 -13.91 6.61 4.83
C ASN A 11 -13.08 7.86 4.42
N LEU A 12 -11.93 7.65 3.78
CA LEU A 12 -10.99 8.68 3.38
C LEU A 12 -11.00 8.77 1.85
N VAL A 13 -11.49 9.89 1.34
CA VAL A 13 -11.55 10.16 -0.10
C VAL A 13 -10.71 11.40 -0.34
N PHE A 14 -9.85 11.38 -1.37
CA PHE A 14 -9.17 12.60 -1.77
C PHE A 14 -10.20 13.60 -2.31
N LEU A 15 -9.99 14.88 -2.03
CA LEU A 15 -10.75 15.92 -2.71
C LEU A 15 -10.49 15.83 -4.22
N PRO A 16 -11.47 16.13 -5.09
CA PRO A 16 -11.22 16.24 -6.52
C PRO A 16 -10.09 17.23 -6.80
N GLU A 17 -9.27 16.96 -7.81
CA GLU A 17 -8.09 17.79 -8.18
C GLU A 17 -8.45 19.28 -8.32
N LYS A 18 -9.54 19.57 -9.05
CA LYS A 18 -10.05 20.95 -9.20
C LYS A 18 -10.38 21.62 -7.86
N THR A 19 -10.91 20.86 -6.91
CA THR A 19 -11.21 21.36 -5.55
C THR A 19 -9.93 21.59 -4.77
N GLN A 20 -8.93 20.71 -4.90
CA GLN A 20 -7.62 20.89 -4.27
C GLN A 20 -6.92 22.15 -4.80
N GLU A 21 -6.89 22.33 -6.12
CA GLU A 21 -6.31 23.52 -6.76
C GLU A 21 -7.01 24.82 -6.34
N PHE A 22 -8.34 24.80 -6.25
CA PHE A 22 -9.10 25.95 -5.80
C PHE A 22 -8.83 26.27 -4.32
N CYS A 23 -8.80 25.24 -3.46
CA CYS A 23 -8.47 25.42 -2.05
C CYS A 23 -7.04 25.94 -1.85
N ALA A 24 -6.09 25.52 -2.69
CA ALA A 24 -4.70 26.00 -2.65
C ALA A 24 -4.56 27.47 -3.05
N LYS A 25 -5.53 28.04 -3.79
CA LYS A 25 -5.55 29.45 -4.21
C LYS A 25 -6.31 30.36 -3.23
N VAL A 26 -7.13 29.79 -2.35
CA VAL A 26 -8.02 30.54 -1.47
C VAL A 26 -7.77 30.14 -0.01
N ASP A 27 -6.81 30.82 0.62
CA ASP A 27 -6.34 30.52 1.98
C ASP A 27 -7.47 30.47 3.02
N PHE A 28 -8.43 31.40 2.93
CA PHE A 28 -9.58 31.44 3.83
C PHE A 28 -10.45 30.18 3.74
N LEU A 29 -10.70 29.68 2.53
CA LEU A 29 -11.51 28.47 2.33
C LEU A 29 -10.82 27.25 2.94
N PHE A 30 -9.51 27.12 2.73
CA PHE A 30 -8.76 26.01 3.29
C PHE A 30 -8.71 26.07 4.83
N ALA A 31 -8.54 27.27 5.40
CA ALA A 31 -8.61 27.48 6.85
C ALA A 31 -10.00 27.13 7.40
N TRP A 32 -11.06 27.59 6.73
CA TRP A 32 -12.44 27.30 7.11
C TRP A 32 -12.78 25.80 7.05
N LEU A 33 -12.36 25.09 5.99
CA LEU A 33 -12.56 23.64 5.84
C LEU A 33 -11.88 22.83 6.94
N LYS A 34 -10.71 23.28 7.41
CA LYS A 34 -10.01 22.70 8.56
C LYS A 34 -10.77 22.96 9.87
N ASP A 35 -11.23 24.20 10.07
CA ASP A 35 -11.94 24.61 11.28
C ASP A 35 -13.26 23.85 11.45
N CYS A 36 -13.99 23.66 10.36
CA CYS A 36 -15.20 22.83 10.33
C CYS A 36 -14.92 21.32 10.47
N LYS A 37 -13.65 20.90 10.57
CA LYS A 37 -13.21 19.49 10.62
C LYS A 37 -13.73 18.63 9.46
N ILE A 38 -14.04 19.28 8.33
CA ILE A 38 -14.51 18.61 7.11
C ILE A 38 -13.34 17.96 6.39
N VAL A 39 -12.16 18.60 6.42
CA VAL A 39 -10.97 18.14 5.71
C VAL A 39 -9.81 18.01 6.68
N LYS A 40 -9.08 16.89 6.56
CA LYS A 40 -7.80 16.69 7.24
C LYS A 40 -6.67 16.78 6.22
N THR A 41 -5.66 17.60 6.51
CA THR A 41 -4.43 17.61 5.71
C THR A 41 -3.59 16.40 6.11
N LEU A 42 -3.27 15.56 5.13
CA LEU A 42 -2.41 14.39 5.29
C LEU A 42 -1.33 14.46 4.22
N ASP A 43 -0.07 14.21 4.59
CA ASP A 43 0.94 13.85 3.61
C ASP A 43 0.69 12.42 3.11
N VAL A 44 1.37 12.02 2.02
CA VAL A 44 1.20 10.69 1.43
C VAL A 44 1.49 9.57 2.44
N TYR A 45 2.47 9.77 3.32
CA TYR A 45 2.76 8.83 4.39
C TYR A 45 1.65 8.73 5.44
N GLY A 46 1.07 9.86 5.84
CA GLY A 46 -0.05 9.90 6.77
C GLY A 46 -1.30 9.23 6.20
N TYR A 47 -1.58 9.45 4.91
CA TYR A 47 -2.65 8.74 4.20
C TYR A 47 -2.37 7.23 4.13
N ALA A 48 -1.17 6.82 3.71
CA ALA A 48 -0.76 5.43 3.65
C ALA A 48 -0.86 4.73 5.02
N SER A 49 -0.47 5.42 6.09
CA SER A 49 -0.54 4.90 7.46
C SER A 49 -1.98 4.67 7.93
N LEU A 50 -2.95 5.45 7.43
CA LEU A 50 -4.36 5.24 7.74
C LEU A 50 -4.92 4.08 6.93
N LEU A 51 -4.62 4.01 5.64
CA LEU A 51 -5.01 2.88 4.79
C LEU A 51 -4.48 1.54 5.31
N LEU A 52 -3.23 1.53 5.77
CA LEU A 52 -2.58 0.34 6.31
C LEU A 52 -3.39 -0.29 7.47
N LYS A 53 -4.05 0.53 8.30
CA LYS A 53 -4.86 0.05 9.42
C LYS A 53 -6.15 -0.64 8.98
N SER A 54 -6.50 -0.52 7.71
CA SER A 54 -7.81 -0.91 7.20
C SER A 54 -7.75 -1.78 5.95
N LEU A 55 -6.55 -2.20 5.51
CA LEU A 55 -6.37 -3.21 4.46
C LEU A 55 -7.03 -4.55 4.84
N GLY A 56 -7.04 -4.88 6.14
CA GLY A 56 -7.60 -6.12 6.67
C GLY A 56 -7.02 -7.36 5.96
N SER A 57 -7.89 -8.33 5.69
CA SER A 57 -7.56 -9.57 4.95
C SER A 57 -8.03 -9.52 3.49
N ASN A 58 -8.15 -8.33 2.89
CA ASN A 58 -8.55 -8.20 1.49
C ASN A 58 -7.34 -8.24 0.56
N ARG A 59 -7.27 -9.27 -0.29
CA ARG A 59 -6.15 -9.51 -1.20
C ARG A 59 -5.95 -8.38 -2.21
N ALA A 60 -7.04 -7.88 -2.79
CA ALA A 60 -6.98 -6.81 -3.78
C ALA A 60 -6.40 -5.54 -3.14
N LEU A 61 -6.94 -5.15 -1.98
CA LEU A 61 -6.46 -3.97 -1.26
C LEU A 61 -4.98 -4.06 -0.86
N VAL A 62 -4.50 -5.25 -0.47
CA VAL A 62 -3.08 -5.47 -0.15
C VAL A 62 -2.19 -5.27 -1.38
N LEU A 63 -2.62 -5.76 -2.55
CA LEU A 63 -1.90 -5.57 -3.81
C LEU A 63 -1.93 -4.09 -4.25
N ASP A 64 -3.11 -3.47 -4.23
CA ASP A 64 -3.30 -2.06 -4.58
C ASP A 64 -2.47 -1.16 -3.68
N PHE A 65 -2.37 -1.47 -2.39
CA PHE A 65 -1.55 -0.73 -1.44
C PHE A 65 -0.05 -0.86 -1.74
N ALA A 66 0.44 -2.05 -2.07
CA ALA A 66 1.83 -2.26 -2.46
C ALA A 66 2.18 -1.45 -3.71
N HIS A 67 1.30 -1.46 -4.69
CA HIS A 67 1.43 -0.66 -5.90
C HIS A 67 1.37 0.85 -5.64
N PHE A 68 0.45 1.30 -4.78
CA PHE A 68 0.37 2.68 -4.33
C PHE A 68 1.69 3.14 -3.68
N LEU A 69 2.29 2.31 -2.82
CA LEU A 69 3.59 2.62 -2.21
C LEU A 69 4.70 2.70 -3.26
N HIS A 70 4.78 1.73 -4.17
CA HIS A 70 5.78 1.72 -5.23
C HIS A 70 5.67 2.97 -6.12
N LEU A 71 4.46 3.30 -6.58
CA LEU A 71 4.23 4.47 -7.42
C LEU A 71 4.49 5.79 -6.68
N SER A 72 4.11 5.87 -5.40
CA SER A 72 4.37 7.04 -4.57
C SER A 72 5.86 7.27 -4.38
N PHE A 73 6.63 6.19 -4.20
CA PHE A 73 8.08 6.23 -4.07
C PHE A 73 8.75 6.63 -5.38
N SER A 74 8.39 5.98 -6.50
CA SER A 74 9.00 6.25 -7.81
C SER A 74 8.76 7.67 -8.30
N ARG A 75 7.65 8.29 -7.89
CA ARG A 75 7.33 9.70 -8.17
C ARG A 75 7.89 10.69 -7.14
N GLY A 76 8.59 10.21 -6.11
CA GLY A 76 9.23 11.08 -5.11
C GLY A 76 8.28 11.69 -4.08
N PHE A 77 7.04 11.20 -3.96
CA PHE A 77 6.07 11.71 -2.99
C PHE A 77 6.33 11.23 -1.55
N ILE A 78 7.15 10.19 -1.39
CA ILE A 78 7.48 9.58 -0.10
C ILE A 78 8.95 9.14 -0.08
N SER A 79 9.62 9.32 1.06
CA SER A 79 11.02 8.91 1.22
C SER A 79 11.17 7.40 1.37
N GLU A 80 12.34 6.88 0.99
CA GLU A 80 12.66 5.45 1.13
C GLU A 80 12.49 4.95 2.58
N SER A 81 12.92 5.75 3.57
CA SER A 81 12.77 5.41 4.99
C SER A 81 11.30 5.22 5.41
N LYS A 82 10.42 6.10 4.93
CA LYS A 82 8.97 6.04 5.19
C LYS A 82 8.34 4.83 4.48
N VAL A 83 8.74 4.53 3.24
CA VAL A 83 8.29 3.36 2.49
C VAL A 83 8.72 2.07 3.17
N LYS A 84 9.99 1.92 3.55
CA LYS A 84 10.50 0.74 4.27
C LYS A 84 9.69 0.46 5.54
N ARG A 85 9.35 1.51 6.29
CA ARG A 85 8.51 1.39 7.48
C ARG A 85 7.10 0.89 7.15
N LEU A 86 6.46 1.41 6.11
CA LEU A 86 5.13 0.96 5.69
C LEU A 86 5.17 -0.49 5.17
N CYS A 87 6.16 -0.84 4.34
CA CYS A 87 6.36 -2.20 3.82
C CYS A 87 6.61 -3.22 4.92
N ALA A 88 7.30 -2.85 6.00
CA ALA A 88 7.51 -3.74 7.15
C ALA A 88 6.21 -4.08 7.88
N MET A 89 5.24 -3.16 7.90
CA MET A 89 3.96 -3.33 8.58
C MET A 89 2.84 -3.86 7.66
N MET A 90 3.02 -3.75 6.35
CA MET A 90 2.04 -4.17 5.33
C MET A 90 1.74 -5.67 5.44
N PRO A 91 0.48 -6.12 5.47
CA PRO A 91 0.17 -7.53 5.25
C PRO A 91 0.65 -7.97 3.86
N LEU A 92 1.14 -9.20 3.71
CA LEU A 92 1.57 -9.72 2.41
C LEU A 92 0.68 -10.85 1.95
N LEU A 93 0.33 -10.81 0.68
CA LEU A 93 -0.21 -11.96 0.00
C LEU A 93 0.91 -12.97 -0.26
N ASN A 94 0.74 -14.20 0.20
CA ASN A 94 1.69 -15.27 -0.01
C ASN A 94 1.33 -16.12 -1.23
N SER A 95 2.31 -16.87 -1.75
CA SER A 95 2.16 -17.77 -2.90
C SER A 95 1.04 -18.82 -2.73
N TYR A 96 0.67 -19.15 -1.50
CA TYR A 96 -0.42 -20.08 -1.17
C TYR A 96 -1.80 -19.42 -1.13
N GLY A 97 -1.88 -18.13 -1.44
CA GLY A 97 -3.13 -17.36 -1.45
C GLY A 97 -3.63 -16.88 -0.09
N GLY A 98 -2.85 -17.06 0.96
CA GLY A 98 -3.13 -16.49 2.29
C GLY A 98 -2.53 -15.10 2.45
N ILE A 99 -3.07 -14.32 3.38
CA ILE A 99 -2.46 -13.06 3.81
C ILE A 99 -1.71 -13.29 5.11
N THR A 100 -0.45 -12.87 5.14
CA THR A 100 0.45 -13.01 6.29
C THR A 100 0.85 -11.63 6.81
N VAL A 101 0.51 -11.36 8.07
CA VAL A 101 0.83 -10.09 8.75
C VAL A 101 2.20 -10.17 9.40
N GLU A 102 2.43 -11.20 10.21
CA GLU A 102 3.69 -11.42 10.91
C GLU A 102 4.65 -12.27 10.10
N ARG A 103 5.90 -11.80 9.97
CA ARG A 103 6.94 -12.48 9.20
C ARG A 103 8.32 -12.11 9.70
N LYS A 104 9.26 -13.06 9.61
CA LYS A 104 10.70 -12.81 9.85
C LYS A 104 11.40 -12.27 8.61
N GLY A 105 10.90 -12.63 7.42
CA GLY A 105 11.46 -12.22 6.15
C GLY A 105 10.53 -12.52 5.00
N VAL A 106 10.91 -12.02 3.82
CA VAL A 106 10.19 -12.22 2.56
C VAL A 106 11.12 -12.94 1.60
N LEU A 107 10.65 -14.04 1.03
CA LEU A 107 11.29 -14.75 -0.06
C LEU A 107 10.66 -14.23 -1.35
N VAL A 108 11.51 -13.72 -2.23
CA VAL A 108 11.09 -13.21 -3.54
C VAL A 108 11.56 -14.22 -4.58
N PRO A 109 10.67 -14.73 -5.45
CA PRO A 109 11.10 -15.48 -6.63
C PRO A 109 12.02 -14.56 -7.45
N ALA A 110 13.29 -14.92 -7.54
CA ALA A 110 14.26 -14.18 -8.34
C ALA A 110 14.46 -14.90 -9.67
N ASP A 111 14.53 -14.14 -10.77
CA ASP A 111 14.90 -14.70 -12.07
C ASP A 111 16.23 -15.46 -11.96
N GLY A 112 16.20 -16.76 -12.28
CA GLY A 112 17.33 -17.68 -12.16
C GLY A 112 17.43 -18.44 -10.84
N SER A 113 16.56 -18.19 -9.86
CA SER A 113 16.50 -18.98 -8.62
C SER A 113 15.77 -20.30 -8.87
N ASN A 114 16.52 -21.40 -8.91
CA ASN A 114 15.93 -22.73 -9.08
C ASN A 114 15.48 -23.40 -7.77
N TRP A 115 15.35 -22.62 -6.69
CA TRP A 115 15.06 -23.17 -5.37
C TRP A 115 13.69 -23.83 -5.28
N VAL A 116 12.71 -23.34 -6.03
CA VAL A 116 11.38 -23.97 -6.11
C VAL A 116 11.47 -25.34 -6.79
N GLU A 117 12.22 -25.46 -7.89
CA GLU A 117 12.44 -26.76 -8.56
C GLU A 117 13.25 -27.74 -7.70
N LEU A 118 14.23 -27.24 -6.93
CA LEU A 118 15.11 -28.07 -6.10
C LEU A 118 14.46 -28.52 -4.78
N MET A 119 13.69 -27.65 -4.14
CA MET A 119 13.14 -27.87 -2.80
C MET A 119 11.64 -28.21 -2.83
N GLY A 120 10.97 -28.03 -3.98
CA GLY A 120 9.54 -28.27 -4.20
C GLY A 120 8.61 -27.26 -3.52
N SER A 121 8.84 -26.99 -2.23
CA SER A 121 8.07 -26.02 -1.44
C SER A 121 8.99 -25.20 -0.55
N ASN A 122 8.50 -24.05 -0.04
CA ASN A 122 9.25 -23.19 0.86
C ASN A 122 9.67 -23.96 2.15
N PRO A 123 10.96 -24.24 2.35
CA PRO A 123 11.43 -25.02 3.50
C PRO A 123 11.34 -24.22 4.82
N TRP A 124 11.26 -22.89 4.74
CA TRP A 124 11.19 -21.99 5.90
C TRP A 124 9.76 -21.59 6.28
N ARG A 125 8.76 -22.31 5.77
CA ARG A 125 7.35 -22.04 6.08
C ARG A 125 7.06 -22.05 7.58
N HIS A 126 7.72 -22.94 8.32
CA HIS A 126 7.59 -23.05 9.79
C HIS A 126 8.44 -22.02 10.56
N GLU A 127 9.28 -21.25 9.87
CA GLU A 127 10.12 -20.21 10.45
C GLU A 127 9.54 -18.80 10.27
N ASN A 128 8.29 -18.68 9.83
CA ASN A 128 7.60 -17.43 9.53
C ASN A 128 8.25 -16.61 8.39
N PHE A 129 8.86 -17.28 7.41
CA PHE A 129 9.23 -16.64 6.15
C PHE A 129 8.07 -16.70 5.16
N VAL A 130 7.77 -15.57 4.52
CA VAL A 130 6.69 -15.45 3.55
C VAL A 130 7.25 -15.54 2.14
N GLU A 131 6.82 -16.54 1.38
CA GLU A 131 7.02 -16.56 -0.06
C GLU A 131 6.02 -15.61 -0.72
N LEU A 132 6.53 -14.58 -1.37
CA LEU A 132 5.72 -13.52 -1.98
C LEU A 132 4.94 -14.07 -3.17
N ALA A 133 3.67 -13.69 -3.28
CA ALA A 133 2.81 -14.14 -4.38
C ALA A 133 3.24 -13.54 -5.74
N GLU A 134 3.02 -14.27 -6.83
CA GLU A 134 3.37 -13.83 -8.19
C GLU A 134 2.55 -12.61 -8.64
N GLU A 135 1.39 -12.36 -8.03
CA GLU A 135 0.56 -11.19 -8.34
C GLU A 135 1.31 -9.85 -8.14
N TYR A 136 2.34 -9.82 -7.29
CA TYR A 136 3.19 -8.64 -7.11
C TYR A 136 4.11 -8.34 -8.30
N LEU A 137 4.40 -9.33 -9.15
CA LEU A 137 5.23 -9.16 -10.36
C LEU A 137 4.46 -8.47 -11.49
N HIS A 138 3.13 -8.50 -11.42
CA HIS A 138 2.28 -7.95 -12.46
C HIS A 138 2.02 -6.46 -12.19
N PRO A 139 2.03 -5.62 -13.24
CA PRO A 139 1.56 -4.24 -13.11
C PRO A 139 0.09 -4.25 -12.69
N GLY A 140 -0.27 -3.43 -11.71
CA GLY A 140 -1.66 -3.33 -11.29
C GLY A 140 -2.52 -2.67 -12.36
N LYS A 141 -3.79 -3.09 -12.42
CA LYS A 141 -4.82 -2.50 -13.25
C LYS A 141 -5.68 -1.62 -12.35
N TYR A 142 -5.36 -0.33 -12.26
CA TYR A 142 -6.13 0.64 -11.47
C TYR A 142 -7.18 1.35 -12.35
N ALA A 143 -8.33 1.71 -11.77
CA ALA A 143 -9.48 2.35 -12.41
C ALA A 143 -9.44 3.90 -12.39
#